data_AF-A0A0G4NA84-F1
#
_entry.id   AF-A0A0G4NA84-F1
#
_cell.length_a   1.000
_cell.length_b   1.000
_cell.length_c   1.000
_cell.angle_alpha   90.00
_cell.angle_beta   90.00
_cell.angle_gamma   90.00
#
_symmetry.space_group_name_H-M   'P 1'
#
loop_
_entity.id
_entity.type
_entity.pdbx_description
1 polymer ?
#
loop_
_entity_poly.entity_id
_entity_poly.type
_entity_poly.pdbx_seq_one_letter_code
_entity_poly.pdbx_strand_id
1 'polypeptide(L)'
;RMVYGMIDDAGGDGIWSKTIINRLSMNDTVMKAAIKQLHIKGLIVPFKNVEHPNKKMYIKASMQPSERATGGPWFTDQTLDEAFIEELQRVIYDYIKRQSSYFHKGGEARAAVPKKGIVKGGPPAGGRKRGAEQISDDANGGEAHAVGATQVDKTTYLPLPAGYKEYPTVRDIARFISQAGITTETTLGVDDIQKLVDVLVFDGLVEPIRVGGKHGLRVRRAAKQSLGNWAGQGADESGIERGAPEPYANGYTEAPCGRCPVFDLCEEGGP
;
A
#
# COMPACT_ATOMS: atom_id res chain seq x y z
N ARG A 1 -32.16 -5.97 -39.04
CA ARG A 1 -31.28 -4.82 -39.38
C ARG A 1 -31.38 -3.70 -38.35
N MET A 2 -32.58 -3.21 -37.99
CA MET A 2 -32.76 -2.15 -36.97
C MET A 2 -32.13 -2.47 -35.59
N VAL A 3 -32.31 -3.69 -35.09
CA VAL A 3 -31.71 -4.14 -33.81
C VAL A 3 -30.17 -4.11 -33.85
N TYR A 4 -29.57 -4.49 -34.99
CA TYR A 4 -28.11 -4.47 -35.14
C TYR A 4 -27.57 -3.04 -35.20
N GLY A 5 -28.25 -2.13 -35.89
CA GLY A 5 -27.88 -0.71 -35.91
C GLY A 5 -27.85 -0.10 -34.51
N MET A 6 -28.89 -0.34 -33.69
CA MET A 6 -28.93 0.13 -32.30
C MET A 6 -27.80 -0.42 -31.41
N ILE A 7 -27.31 -1.62 -31.71
CA ILE A 7 -26.17 -2.21 -30.98
C ILE A 7 -24.84 -1.62 -31.46
N ASP A 8 -24.73 -1.33 -32.76
CA ASP A 8 -23.55 -0.66 -33.34
C ASP A 8 -23.44 0.79 -32.84
N ASP A 9 -24.56 1.51 -32.79
CA ASP A 9 -24.66 2.89 -32.29
C ASP A 9 -24.31 3.00 -30.79
N ALA A 10 -24.48 1.92 -30.03
CA ALA A 10 -24.16 1.88 -28.60
C ALA A 10 -22.64 1.77 -28.33
N GLY A 11 -21.83 1.47 -29.35
CA GLY A 11 -20.38 1.45 -29.23
C GLY A 11 -19.86 0.45 -28.19
N GLY A 12 -18.76 0.84 -27.51
CA GLY A 12 -18.06 -0.01 -26.53
C GLY A 12 -18.79 -0.22 -25.19
N ASP A 13 -19.74 0.65 -24.84
CA ASP A 13 -20.49 0.53 -23.58
C ASP A 13 -21.60 -0.54 -23.66
N GLY A 14 -21.96 -0.93 -24.89
CA GLY A 14 -23.02 -1.88 -25.17
C GLY A 14 -24.41 -1.38 -24.81
N ILE A 15 -25.42 -2.21 -25.06
CA ILE A 15 -26.81 -1.84 -24.84
C ILE A 15 -27.60 -2.94 -24.11
N TRP A 16 -28.47 -2.50 -23.20
CA TRP A 16 -29.37 -3.39 -22.48
C TRP A 16 -30.54 -3.84 -23.36
N SER A 17 -30.87 -5.14 -23.29
CA SER A 17 -32.00 -5.74 -23.99
C SER A 17 -33.31 -4.94 -23.89
N LYS A 18 -33.71 -4.53 -22.68
CA LYS A 18 -34.98 -3.78 -22.52
C LYS A 18 -34.93 -2.38 -23.12
N THR A 19 -33.76 -1.74 -23.19
CA THR A 19 -33.61 -0.44 -23.86
C THR A 19 -33.90 -0.55 -25.35
N ILE A 20 -33.47 -1.65 -26.00
CA ILE A 20 -33.78 -1.93 -27.41
C ILE A 20 -35.30 -2.10 -27.60
N ILE A 21 -35.93 -2.89 -26.72
CA ILE A 21 -37.38 -3.13 -26.74
C ILE A 21 -38.15 -1.81 -26.63
N ASN A 22 -37.79 -0.97 -25.66
CA ASN A 22 -38.47 0.30 -25.40
C ASN A 22 -38.24 1.32 -26.53
N ARG A 23 -37.05 1.37 -27.14
CA ARG A 23 -36.75 2.31 -28.23
C ARG A 23 -37.40 1.90 -29.56
N LEU A 24 -37.43 0.61 -29.86
CA LEU A 24 -38.01 0.09 -31.10
C LEU A 24 -39.49 -0.28 -30.96
N SER A 25 -40.08 -0.11 -29.77
CA SER A 25 -41.46 -0.50 -29.43
C SER A 25 -41.82 -1.90 -29.95
N MET A 26 -40.90 -2.85 -29.79
CA MET A 26 -40.98 -4.19 -30.37
C MET A 26 -41.49 -5.21 -29.34
N ASN A 27 -42.19 -6.24 -29.78
CA ASN A 27 -42.54 -7.37 -28.92
C ASN A 27 -41.29 -8.15 -28.46
N ASP A 28 -41.24 -8.50 -27.17
CA ASP A 28 -40.14 -9.24 -26.53
C ASP A 28 -39.80 -10.56 -27.25
N THR A 29 -40.79 -11.29 -27.76
CA THR A 29 -40.57 -12.55 -28.48
C THR A 29 -39.80 -12.34 -29.79
N VAL A 30 -40.14 -11.28 -30.53
CA VAL A 30 -39.48 -10.93 -31.80
C VAL A 30 -38.06 -10.46 -31.54
N MET A 31 -37.86 -9.66 -30.49
CA MET A 31 -36.55 -9.18 -30.08
C MET A 31 -35.61 -10.33 -29.68
N LYS A 32 -36.09 -11.27 -28.86
CA LYS A 32 -35.32 -12.47 -28.46
C LYS A 32 -34.93 -13.32 -29.67
N ALA A 33 -35.83 -13.49 -30.63
CA ALA A 33 -35.55 -14.20 -31.87
C ALA A 33 -34.48 -13.49 -32.71
N ALA A 34 -34.57 -12.15 -32.82
CA ALA A 34 -33.59 -11.35 -33.56
C ALA A 34 -32.19 -11.42 -32.92
N ILE A 35 -32.09 -11.29 -31.60
CA ILE A 35 -30.81 -11.43 -30.87
C ILE A 35 -30.23 -12.82 -31.07
N LYS A 36 -31.05 -13.88 -30.96
CA LYS A 36 -30.59 -15.25 -31.18
C LYS A 36 -30.01 -15.42 -32.60
N GLN A 37 -30.68 -14.89 -33.63
CA GLN A 37 -30.18 -14.93 -34.99
C GLN A 37 -28.89 -14.13 -35.19
N LEU A 38 -28.77 -12.94 -34.58
CA LEU A 38 -27.56 -12.11 -34.65
C LEU A 38 -26.38 -12.78 -33.93
N HIS A 39 -26.65 -13.45 -32.81
CA HIS A 39 -25.65 -14.20 -32.06
C HIS A 39 -25.17 -15.44 -32.82
N ILE A 40 -26.09 -16.21 -33.42
CA ILE A 40 -25.74 -17.37 -34.26
C ILE A 40 -24.88 -16.94 -35.46
N LYS A 41 -25.13 -15.75 -36.01
CA LYS A 41 -24.33 -15.19 -37.11
C LYS A 41 -22.99 -14.60 -36.65
N GLY A 42 -22.69 -14.60 -35.35
CA GLY A 42 -21.44 -14.04 -34.81
C GLY A 42 -21.33 -12.53 -34.94
N LEU A 43 -22.44 -11.81 -35.09
CA LEU A 43 -22.44 -10.34 -35.24
C LEU A 43 -22.45 -9.61 -33.89
N ILE A 44 -22.99 -10.26 -32.86
CA ILE A 44 -23.11 -9.71 -31.51
C ILE A 44 -22.69 -10.76 -30.47
N VAL A 45 -22.18 -10.28 -29.34
CA VAL A 45 -21.77 -11.11 -28.20
C VAL A 45 -22.45 -10.58 -26.94
N PRO A 46 -23.05 -11.44 -26.09
CA PRO A 46 -23.49 -11.04 -24.76
C PRO A 46 -22.27 -10.82 -23.88
N PHE A 47 -22.25 -9.74 -23.13
CA PHE A 47 -21.21 -9.50 -22.12
C PHE A 47 -21.85 -9.00 -20.83
N LYS A 48 -21.10 -9.11 -19.74
CA LYS A 48 -21.52 -8.62 -18.43
C LYS A 48 -20.90 -7.24 -18.20
N ASN A 49 -21.66 -6.33 -17.59
CA ASN A 49 -21.22 -4.95 -17.35
C ASN A 49 -21.08 -4.73 -15.84
N VAL A 50 -19.98 -4.11 -15.42
CA VAL A 50 -19.66 -3.84 -14.00
C VAL A 50 -20.61 -2.83 -13.36
N GLU A 51 -21.00 -1.77 -14.07
CA GLU A 51 -22.01 -0.80 -13.56
C GLU A 51 -23.39 -1.46 -13.43
N HIS A 52 -23.67 -2.48 -14.25
CA HIS A 52 -24.99 -3.08 -14.41
C HIS A 52 -24.95 -4.62 -14.44
N PRO A 53 -24.59 -5.28 -13.33
CA PRO A 53 -24.31 -6.73 -13.30
C PRO A 53 -25.55 -7.58 -13.62
N ASN A 54 -26.74 -7.12 -13.22
CA ASN A 54 -27.99 -7.85 -13.41
C ASN A 54 -28.65 -7.62 -14.79
N LYS A 55 -28.05 -6.81 -15.67
CA LYS A 55 -28.62 -6.47 -16.98
C LYS A 55 -27.98 -7.31 -18.09
N LYS A 56 -28.83 -7.82 -19.00
CA LYS A 56 -28.39 -8.53 -20.21
C LYS A 56 -27.93 -7.52 -21.25
N MET A 57 -26.61 -7.30 -21.32
CA MET A 57 -25.96 -6.36 -22.24
C MET A 57 -25.47 -7.09 -23.49
N TYR A 58 -25.49 -6.39 -24.62
CA TYR A 58 -24.99 -6.88 -25.90
C TYR A 58 -24.06 -5.86 -26.53
N ILE A 59 -23.00 -6.35 -27.15
CA ILE A 59 -22.03 -5.59 -27.91
C ILE A 59 -21.81 -6.25 -29.28
N LYS A 60 -21.35 -5.48 -30.25
CA LYS A 60 -20.92 -5.99 -31.55
C LYS A 60 -19.69 -6.89 -31.38
N ALA A 61 -19.67 -8.04 -32.07
CA ALA A 61 -18.62 -9.04 -31.90
C ALA A 61 -17.21 -8.55 -32.29
N SER A 62 -17.13 -7.56 -33.18
CA SER A 62 -15.88 -6.96 -33.62
C SER A 62 -15.35 -5.85 -32.70
N MET A 63 -16.08 -5.51 -31.63
CA MET A 63 -15.78 -4.38 -30.75
C MET A 63 -15.35 -4.91 -29.38
N GLN A 64 -14.29 -4.32 -28.84
CA GLN A 64 -13.89 -4.56 -27.46
C GLN A 64 -14.77 -3.73 -26.52
N PRO A 65 -15.28 -4.29 -25.41
CA PRO A 65 -16.06 -3.50 -24.48
C PRO A 65 -15.19 -2.42 -23.82
N SER A 66 -15.79 -1.28 -23.50
CA SER A 66 -15.09 -0.15 -22.90
C SER A 66 -14.59 -0.47 -21.49
N GLU A 67 -13.49 0.17 -21.06
CA GLU A 67 -12.99 0.06 -19.68
C GLU A 67 -14.05 0.44 -18.65
N ARG A 68 -14.91 1.40 -18.98
CA ARG A 68 -16.01 1.79 -18.12
C ARG A 68 -17.03 0.66 -17.92
N ALA A 69 -17.28 -0.12 -18.96
CA ALA A 69 -18.20 -1.26 -18.90
C ALA A 69 -17.56 -2.52 -18.29
N THR A 70 -16.25 -2.72 -18.46
CA THR A 70 -15.51 -3.88 -17.93
C THR A 70 -14.85 -3.64 -16.56
N GLY A 71 -14.75 -2.38 -16.12
CA GLY A 71 -14.03 -1.99 -14.90
C GLY A 71 -12.52 -1.86 -15.07
N GLY A 72 -11.99 -2.08 -16.28
CA GLY A 72 -10.55 -2.05 -16.55
C GLY A 72 -9.80 -3.26 -15.97
N PRO A 73 -8.48 -3.16 -15.75
CA PRO A 73 -7.63 -4.30 -15.37
C PRO A 73 -7.83 -4.81 -13.95
N TRP A 74 -8.66 -4.14 -13.15
CA TRP A 74 -8.84 -4.41 -11.73
C TRP A 74 -9.99 -5.35 -11.41
N PHE A 75 -10.75 -5.79 -12.41
CA PHE A 75 -11.94 -6.61 -12.21
C PHE A 75 -11.76 -8.00 -12.83
N THR A 76 -12.03 -9.01 -12.00
CA THR A 76 -12.13 -10.41 -12.40
C THR A 76 -13.58 -10.84 -12.19
N ASP A 77 -14.24 -11.37 -13.23
CA ASP A 77 -15.62 -11.85 -13.15
C ASP A 77 -16.68 -10.86 -12.61
N GLN A 78 -16.47 -9.55 -12.83
CA GLN A 78 -17.28 -8.41 -12.33
C GLN A 78 -17.09 -8.07 -10.85
N THR A 79 -16.19 -8.76 -10.16
CA THR A 79 -15.77 -8.39 -8.81
C THR A 79 -14.43 -7.66 -8.88
N LEU A 80 -14.26 -6.64 -8.04
CA LEU A 80 -12.97 -5.99 -7.89
C LEU A 80 -12.00 -7.01 -7.29
N ASP A 81 -10.88 -7.24 -7.96
CA ASP A 81 -9.85 -8.16 -7.53
C ASP A 81 -8.93 -7.46 -6.52
N GLU A 82 -9.45 -7.27 -5.32
CA GLU A 82 -8.73 -6.60 -4.21
C GLU A 82 -7.44 -7.34 -3.87
N ALA A 83 -7.45 -8.68 -3.90
CA ALA A 83 -6.27 -9.50 -3.63
C ALA A 83 -5.16 -9.26 -4.67
N PHE A 84 -5.51 -9.18 -5.95
CA PHE A 84 -4.56 -8.83 -7.01
C PHE A 84 -4.01 -7.41 -6.84
N ILE A 85 -4.88 -6.44 -6.53
CA ILE A 85 -4.46 -5.04 -6.28
C ILE A 85 -3.46 -4.97 -5.13
N GLU A 86 -3.78 -5.59 -4.00
CA GLU A 86 -2.93 -5.60 -2.81
C GLU A 86 -1.57 -6.24 -3.10
N GLU A 87 -1.54 -7.42 -3.74
CA GLU A 87 -0.28 -8.09 -4.05
C GLU A 87 0.58 -7.25 -5.00
N LEU A 88 -0.04 -6.61 -5.99
CA LEU A 88 0.68 -5.73 -6.91
C LEU A 88 1.21 -4.48 -6.19
N GLN A 89 0.46 -3.91 -5.25
CA GLN A 89 0.93 -2.83 -4.38
C GLN A 89 2.14 -3.25 -3.53
N ARG A 90 2.11 -4.45 -2.94
CA ARG A 90 3.25 -5.00 -2.17
C ARG A 90 4.50 -5.11 -3.05
N VAL A 91 4.35 -5.64 -4.27
CA VAL A 91 5.45 -5.78 -5.24
C VAL A 91 6.01 -4.42 -5.64
N ILE A 92 5.15 -3.44 -5.95
CA ILE A 92 5.58 -2.08 -6.33
C ILE A 92 6.33 -1.43 -5.17
N TYR A 93 5.80 -1.55 -3.95
CA TYR A 93 6.45 -1.00 -2.77
C TYR A 93 7.84 -1.59 -2.55
N ASP A 94 7.99 -2.92 -2.65
CA ASP A 94 9.29 -3.58 -2.50
C ASP A 94 10.30 -3.17 -3.57
N TYR A 95 9.84 -2.99 -4.81
CA TYR A 95 10.68 -2.45 -5.88
C TYR A 95 11.17 -1.04 -5.55
N ILE A 96 10.28 -0.13 -5.15
CA ILE A 96 10.63 1.25 -4.77
C ILE A 96 11.57 1.24 -3.56
N LYS A 97 11.32 0.39 -2.55
CA LYS A 97 12.16 0.23 -1.35
C LYS A 97 13.59 -0.10 -1.73
N ARG A 98 13.78 -1.11 -2.58
CA ARG A 98 15.10 -1.57 -3.03
C ARG A 98 15.84 -0.55 -3.89
N GLN A 99 15.12 0.22 -4.71
CA GLN A 99 15.73 1.21 -5.62
C GLN A 99 15.99 2.58 -4.95
N SER A 100 15.21 2.94 -3.92
CA SER A 100 15.26 4.27 -3.29
C SER A 100 16.02 4.33 -1.97
N SER A 101 16.58 3.19 -1.53
CA SER A 101 17.39 3.08 -0.33
C SER A 101 18.63 2.24 -0.59
N TYR A 102 19.68 2.46 0.20
CA TYR A 102 20.88 1.62 0.16
C TYR A 102 21.05 0.87 1.48
N PHE A 103 21.66 -0.30 1.41
CA PHE A 103 21.96 -1.11 2.59
C PHE A 103 23.17 -0.53 3.31
N HIS A 104 22.97 -0.18 4.58
CA HIS A 104 24.08 0.02 5.50
C HIS A 104 24.18 -1.20 6.41
N LYS A 105 25.32 -1.90 6.32
CA LYS A 105 25.72 -2.84 7.36
C LYS A 105 26.26 -1.97 8.49
N GLY A 106 25.59 -1.97 9.64
CA GLY A 106 26.13 -1.31 10.83
C GLY A 106 27.54 -1.84 11.06
N GLY A 107 28.55 -0.98 10.91
CA GLY A 107 29.86 -1.27 11.47
C GLY A 107 29.75 -1.15 12.98
N GLU A 108 30.50 -1.99 13.71
CA GLU A 108 30.62 -1.96 15.18
C GLU A 108 30.39 -0.54 15.69
N ALA A 109 29.26 -0.32 16.37
CA ALA A 109 29.06 0.91 17.09
C ALA A 109 30.18 0.96 18.13
N ARG A 110 31.27 1.69 17.84
CA ARG A 110 32.21 2.12 18.85
C ARG A 110 31.36 2.89 19.84
N ALA A 111 30.97 2.21 20.93
CA ALA A 111 30.38 2.86 22.07
C ALA A 111 31.40 3.91 22.49
N ALA A 112 31.22 5.14 22.03
CA ALA A 112 31.85 6.29 22.64
C ALA A 112 31.16 6.39 24.00
N VAL A 113 31.63 5.58 24.94
CA VAL A 113 31.36 5.75 26.36
C VAL A 113 31.62 7.23 26.61
N PRO A 114 30.63 8.03 27.02
CA PRO A 114 30.90 9.42 27.33
C PRO A 114 31.93 9.39 28.44
N LYS A 115 33.19 9.75 28.12
CA LYS A 115 34.23 9.90 29.13
C LYS A 115 33.69 10.95 30.07
N LYS A 116 33.38 10.54 31.31
CA LYS A 116 32.98 11.41 32.40
C LYS A 116 34.07 12.46 32.57
N GLY A 117 33.91 13.58 31.87
CA GLY A 117 34.80 14.73 31.94
C GLY A 117 34.59 15.38 33.29
N ILE A 118 35.36 14.96 34.28
CA ILE A 118 35.56 15.75 35.49
C ILE A 118 36.25 17.04 35.05
N VAL A 119 35.49 18.13 35.05
CA VAL A 119 36.01 19.48 34.97
C VAL A 119 36.91 19.67 36.18
N LYS A 120 38.24 19.60 35.98
CA LYS A 120 39.21 20.03 36.99
C LYS A 120 39.17 21.56 37.04
N GLY A 121 38.37 22.07 37.97
CA GLY A 121 38.43 23.46 38.41
C GLY A 121 38.10 23.50 39.90
N GLY A 122 39.09 23.77 40.74
CA GLY A 122 38.88 24.30 42.09
C GLY A 122 39.69 25.58 42.26
N PRO A 123 39.58 26.32 43.39
CA PRO A 123 38.72 26.13 44.58
C PRO A 123 38.05 27.49 45.02
N PRO A 124 37.59 27.76 46.27
CA PRO A 124 37.16 26.93 47.41
C PRO A 124 35.77 27.32 48.03
N ALA A 125 35.38 26.60 49.10
CA ALA A 125 34.61 27.03 50.28
C ALA A 125 33.09 26.75 50.36
N GLY A 126 32.75 25.92 51.36
CA GLY A 126 31.57 26.12 52.22
C GLY A 126 30.25 25.48 51.82
N GLY A 127 30.07 24.19 52.10
CA GLY A 127 28.75 23.55 52.07
C GLY A 127 28.78 22.11 52.59
N ARG A 128 28.38 21.91 53.84
CA ARG A 128 28.37 20.62 54.56
C ARG A 128 27.56 19.56 53.79
N LYS A 129 28.20 18.46 53.38
CA LYS A 129 27.53 17.24 52.92
C LYS A 129 27.39 16.28 54.11
N ARG A 130 26.17 15.77 54.33
CA ARG A 130 25.86 14.79 55.39
C ARG A 130 26.67 13.49 55.18
N GLY A 131 27.15 12.91 56.27
CA GLY A 131 27.97 11.69 56.29
C GLY A 131 27.17 10.41 56.09
N ALA A 132 27.86 9.35 55.69
CA ALA A 132 27.33 8.07 55.20
C ALA A 132 26.73 7.14 56.28
N GLU A 133 26.46 7.63 57.48
CA GLU A 133 26.00 6.82 58.62
C GLU A 133 24.47 6.90 58.84
N GLN A 134 23.72 7.56 57.96
CA GLN A 134 22.26 7.73 58.06
C GLN A 134 21.47 6.96 56.98
N ILE A 135 22.05 5.92 56.37
CA ILE A 135 21.34 5.05 55.42
C ILE A 135 21.54 3.60 55.86
N SER A 136 20.94 3.24 56.99
CA SER A 136 20.74 1.85 57.36
C SER A 136 19.38 1.72 58.02
N ASP A 137 18.37 1.49 57.20
CA ASP A 137 17.21 0.63 57.50
C ASP A 137 16.26 0.76 56.30
N ASP A 138 16.24 -0.28 55.45
CA ASP A 138 15.01 -0.87 54.87
C ASP A 138 15.34 -1.93 53.80
N ALA A 139 14.92 -3.15 54.12
CA ALA A 139 14.31 -4.16 53.26
C ALA A 139 14.97 -4.58 51.91
N ASN A 140 15.59 -5.76 51.97
CA ASN A 140 15.32 -6.93 51.10
C ASN A 140 15.36 -6.76 49.56
N GLY A 141 16.53 -7.07 49.00
CA GLY A 141 16.71 -7.99 47.87
C GLY A 141 15.78 -7.89 46.65
N GLY A 142 16.15 -7.03 45.70
CA GLY A 142 15.74 -7.16 44.31
C GLY A 142 16.94 -6.90 43.41
N GLU A 143 17.48 -7.96 42.81
CA GLU A 143 18.54 -7.85 41.80
C GLU A 143 18.02 -7.01 40.64
N ALA A 144 18.55 -5.80 40.49
CA ALA A 144 18.37 -5.02 39.27
C ALA A 144 19.13 -5.74 38.15
N HIS A 145 18.44 -6.65 37.45
CA HIS A 145 18.88 -7.11 36.15
C HIS A 145 18.92 -5.89 35.22
N ALA A 146 20.10 -5.31 35.09
CA ALA A 146 20.41 -4.42 33.99
C ALA A 146 20.18 -5.24 32.71
N VAL A 147 19.06 -4.95 32.03
CA VAL A 147 18.77 -5.52 30.72
C VAL A 147 19.89 -5.03 29.81
N GLY A 148 20.90 -5.88 29.61
CA GLY A 148 22.00 -5.58 28.72
C GLY A 148 21.41 -5.31 27.35
N ALA A 149 21.62 -4.10 26.84
CA ALA A 149 21.29 -3.79 25.46
C ALA A 149 22.18 -4.66 24.56
N THR A 150 21.67 -5.82 24.17
CA THR A 150 22.32 -6.71 23.21
C THR A 150 22.57 -5.89 21.96
N GLN A 151 23.84 -5.57 21.68
CA GLN A 151 24.24 -4.88 20.46
C GLN A 151 24.01 -5.83 19.29
N VAL A 152 22.84 -5.71 18.65
CA VAL A 152 22.58 -6.38 17.38
C VAL A 152 23.23 -5.53 16.29
N ASP A 153 24.17 -6.10 15.55
CA ASP A 153 24.68 -5.54 14.29
C ASP A 153 23.52 -5.40 13.30
N LYS A 154 22.77 -4.29 13.42
CA LYS A 154 21.52 -4.12 12.70
C LYS A 154 21.83 -3.60 11.31
N THR A 155 21.76 -4.47 10.32
CA THR A 155 21.67 -4.06 8.92
C THR A 155 20.39 -3.23 8.74
N THR A 156 20.48 -2.06 8.12
CA THR A 156 19.35 -1.11 8.01
C THR A 156 19.40 -0.39 6.67
N TYR A 157 18.23 -0.08 6.12
CA TYR A 157 18.11 0.74 4.92
C TYR A 157 18.34 2.21 5.25
N LEU A 158 19.20 2.89 4.50
CA LEU A 158 19.39 4.33 4.63
C LEU A 158 18.90 5.06 3.38
N PRO A 159 18.39 6.30 3.54
CA PRO A 159 18.00 7.12 2.41
C PRO A 159 19.21 7.45 1.54
N LEU A 160 19.03 7.42 0.22
CA LEU A 160 20.11 7.71 -0.72
C LEU A 160 20.73 9.11 -0.51
N PRO A 161 22.02 9.30 -0.88
CA PRO A 161 22.71 10.59 -0.72
C PRO A 161 21.98 11.74 -1.40
N ALA A 162 22.14 12.96 -0.88
CA ALA A 162 21.45 14.16 -1.36
C ALA A 162 21.68 14.51 -2.85
N GLY A 163 22.73 13.99 -3.48
CA GLY A 163 23.03 14.17 -4.90
C GLY A 163 22.45 13.11 -5.83
N TYR A 164 21.77 12.08 -5.31
CA TYR A 164 21.22 11.00 -6.11
C TYR A 164 20.03 11.48 -6.95
N LYS A 165 20.00 11.12 -8.24
CA LYS A 165 18.97 11.59 -9.18
C LYS A 165 18.17 10.48 -9.86
N GLU A 166 18.68 9.26 -9.84
CA GLU A 166 18.11 8.12 -10.56
C GLU A 166 17.07 7.38 -9.71
N TYR A 167 16.11 8.13 -9.15
CA TYR A 167 15.00 7.54 -8.41
C TYR A 167 14.03 6.83 -9.37
N PRO A 168 13.42 5.70 -8.96
CA PRO A 168 12.51 4.94 -9.82
C PRO A 168 11.31 5.80 -10.24
N THR A 169 10.99 5.77 -11.53
CA THR A 169 9.81 6.44 -12.08
C THR A 169 8.67 5.45 -12.29
N VAL A 170 7.44 5.95 -12.47
CA VAL A 170 6.27 5.12 -12.78
C VAL A 170 6.47 4.30 -14.06
N ARG A 171 7.19 4.85 -15.04
CA ARG A 171 7.54 4.13 -16.28
C ARG A 171 8.50 2.97 -16.03
N ASP A 172 9.44 3.13 -15.08
CA ASP A 172 10.37 2.07 -14.73
C ASP A 172 9.67 0.95 -13.96
N ILE A 173 8.72 1.30 -13.09
CA ILE A 173 7.85 0.35 -12.39
C ILE A 173 6.99 -0.44 -13.38
N ALA A 174 6.35 0.24 -14.34
CA ALA A 174 5.56 -0.43 -15.38
C ALA A 174 6.42 -1.42 -16.19
N ARG A 175 7.64 -1.01 -16.58
CA ARG A 175 8.59 -1.90 -17.27
C ARG A 175 8.97 -3.10 -16.41
N PHE A 176 9.22 -2.89 -15.13
CA PHE A 176 9.55 -3.95 -14.18
C PHE A 176 8.41 -4.97 -14.06
N ILE A 177 7.16 -4.52 -13.91
CA ILE A 177 6.00 -5.42 -13.81
C ILE A 177 5.82 -6.23 -15.10
N SER A 178 5.92 -5.59 -16.26
CA SER A 178 5.83 -6.30 -17.55
C SER A 178 6.94 -7.32 -17.73
N GLN A 179 8.17 -7.03 -17.26
CA GLN A 179 9.31 -7.96 -17.33
C GLN A 179 9.22 -9.10 -16.33
N ALA A 180 8.66 -8.84 -15.14
CA ALA A 180 8.51 -9.83 -14.10
C ALA A 180 7.44 -10.89 -14.43
N GLY A 181 6.56 -10.64 -15.42
CA GLY A 181 5.55 -11.58 -15.86
C GLY A 181 4.48 -11.86 -14.81
N ILE A 182 4.26 -10.93 -13.88
CA ILE A 182 3.32 -11.07 -12.76
C ILE A 182 1.87 -11.04 -13.26
N THR A 183 1.61 -10.34 -14.36
CA THR A 183 0.28 -10.24 -14.98
C THR A 183 0.14 -11.22 -16.14
N THR A 184 -0.43 -12.40 -15.89
CA THR A 184 -0.68 -13.41 -16.94
C THR A 184 -1.93 -13.14 -17.77
N GLU A 185 -2.96 -12.51 -17.20
CA GLU A 185 -4.27 -12.36 -17.85
C GLU A 185 -4.61 -10.91 -18.24
N THR A 186 -3.90 -9.93 -17.66
CA THR A 186 -4.30 -8.53 -17.70
C THR A 186 -3.20 -7.63 -18.25
N THR A 187 -3.53 -6.76 -19.19
CA THR A 187 -2.63 -5.72 -19.69
C THR A 187 -2.67 -4.51 -18.77
N LEU A 188 -1.57 -4.20 -18.08
CA LEU A 188 -1.45 -3.01 -17.24
C LEU A 188 -0.76 -1.87 -18.00
N GLY A 189 -1.44 -0.74 -18.12
CA GLY A 189 -0.89 0.49 -18.67
C GLY A 189 -0.07 1.28 -17.65
N VAL A 190 0.65 2.30 -18.13
CA VAL A 190 1.39 3.23 -17.25
C VAL A 190 0.43 4.00 -16.32
N ASP A 191 -0.75 4.35 -16.82
CA ASP A 191 -1.77 5.07 -16.06
C ASP A 191 -2.36 4.22 -14.93
N ASP A 192 -2.43 2.90 -15.12
CA ASP A 192 -2.88 1.97 -14.08
C ASP A 192 -1.86 1.85 -12.95
N ILE A 193 -0.57 1.80 -13.30
CA ILE A 193 0.51 1.83 -12.30
C ILE A 193 0.54 3.16 -11.55
N GLN A 194 0.26 4.29 -12.22
CA GLN A 194 0.16 5.59 -11.55
C GLN A 194 -0.92 5.57 -10.47
N LYS A 195 -2.11 5.02 -10.74
CA LYS A 195 -3.19 4.89 -9.74
C LYS A 195 -2.73 4.12 -8.51
N LEU A 196 -2.02 3.00 -8.70
CA LEU A 196 -1.49 2.22 -7.56
C LEU A 196 -0.43 2.98 -6.76
N VAL A 197 0.46 3.69 -7.45
CA VAL A 197 1.47 4.53 -6.81
C VAL A 197 0.80 5.66 -6.02
N ASP A 198 -0.26 6.26 -6.54
CA ASP A 198 -1.00 7.33 -5.85
C ASP A 198 -1.63 6.82 -4.55
N VAL A 199 -2.12 5.58 -4.51
CA VAL A 199 -2.60 4.94 -3.27
C VAL A 199 -1.46 4.78 -2.27
N LEU A 200 -0.29 4.27 -2.69
CA LEU A 200 0.88 4.14 -1.81
C LEU A 200 1.39 5.49 -1.28
N VAL A 201 1.21 6.56 -2.06
CA VAL A 201 1.51 7.94 -1.62
C VAL A 201 0.46 8.43 -0.63
N PHE A 202 -0.82 8.14 -0.86
CA PHE A 202 -1.92 8.47 0.04
C PHE A 202 -1.76 7.80 1.41
N ASP A 203 -1.36 6.54 1.43
CA ASP A 203 -1.06 5.78 2.65
C ASP A 203 0.21 6.28 3.38
N GLY A 204 0.95 7.21 2.76
CA GLY A 204 2.16 7.80 3.31
C GLY A 204 3.35 6.84 3.36
N LEU A 205 3.29 5.76 2.59
CA LEU A 205 4.35 4.76 2.46
C LEU A 205 5.44 5.23 1.50
N VAL A 206 5.03 5.88 0.42
CA VAL A 206 5.90 6.39 -0.66
C VAL A 206 5.76 7.91 -0.75
N GLU A 207 6.85 8.58 -1.11
CA GLU A 207 6.89 10.02 -1.33
C GLU A 207 7.43 10.32 -2.74
N PRO A 208 6.75 11.16 -3.54
CA PRO A 208 7.26 11.63 -4.81
C PRO A 208 8.35 12.69 -4.61
N ILE A 209 9.49 12.52 -5.27
CA ILE A 209 10.60 13.49 -5.30
C ILE A 209 10.69 14.07 -6.70
N ARG A 210 10.86 15.39 -6.78
CA ARG A 210 11.21 16.05 -8.03
C ARG A 210 12.72 16.22 -8.12
N VAL A 211 13.37 15.54 -9.06
CA VAL A 211 14.81 15.69 -9.31
C VAL A 211 15.04 15.97 -10.79
N GLY A 212 15.61 17.15 -11.10
CA GLY A 212 15.99 17.50 -12.48
C GLY A 212 14.82 17.47 -13.49
N GLY A 213 13.61 17.83 -13.05
CA GLY A 213 12.40 17.81 -13.91
C GLY A 213 11.72 16.45 -14.05
N LYS A 214 12.27 15.39 -13.43
CA LYS A 214 11.64 14.07 -13.35
C LYS A 214 10.98 13.86 -11.99
N HIS A 215 9.86 13.12 -11.97
CA HIS A 215 9.20 12.65 -10.75
C HIS A 215 9.67 11.24 -10.44
N GLY A 216 10.55 11.13 -9.45
CA GLY A 216 10.99 9.86 -8.89
C GLY A 216 10.23 9.53 -7.61
N LEU A 217 10.32 8.28 -7.17
CA LEU A 217 9.64 7.79 -5.97
C LEU A 217 10.65 7.32 -4.94
N ARG A 218 10.40 7.60 -3.65
CA ARG A 218 11.14 7.00 -2.53
C ARG A 218 10.23 6.48 -1.44
N VAL A 219 10.73 5.51 -0.68
CA VAL A 219 10.04 5.05 0.52
C VAL A 219 10.25 6.03 1.69
N ARG A 220 9.18 6.26 2.45
CA ARG A 220 9.22 7.08 3.66
C ARG A 220 9.83 6.29 4.82
N ARG A 221 10.61 6.96 5.66
CA ARG A 221 11.24 6.37 6.87
C ARG A 221 12.06 5.10 6.54
N ALA A 222 12.87 5.12 5.47
CA ALA A 222 13.68 3.96 5.05
C ALA A 222 14.42 3.25 6.21
N ALA A 223 14.97 4.01 7.16
CA ALA A 223 15.69 3.48 8.33
C ALA A 223 14.85 2.67 9.33
N LYS A 224 13.52 2.81 9.30
CA LYS A 224 12.61 2.00 10.12
C LYS A 224 12.03 0.81 9.35
N GLN A 225 12.24 0.74 8.05
CA GLN A 225 11.69 -0.33 7.24
C GLN A 225 12.38 -1.66 7.53
N SER A 226 11.59 -2.72 7.49
CA SER A 226 12.08 -4.09 7.59
C SER A 226 12.96 -4.46 6.39
N LEU A 227 13.88 -5.40 6.61
CA LEU A 227 14.80 -5.89 5.57
C LEU A 227 14.12 -6.87 4.60
N GLY A 228 13.07 -7.54 5.06
CA GLY A 228 12.29 -8.51 4.29
C GLY A 228 11.49 -7.85 3.16
N ASN A 229 11.01 -8.68 2.26
CA ASN A 229 10.03 -8.28 1.25
C ASN A 229 8.64 -8.31 1.85
N TRP A 230 7.81 -7.35 1.49
CA TRP A 230 6.39 -7.36 1.79
C TRP A 230 5.64 -8.32 0.87
N ALA A 231 5.99 -8.35 -0.42
CA ALA A 231 5.36 -9.24 -1.39
C ALA A 231 5.71 -10.71 -1.12
N GLY A 232 4.72 -11.59 -1.27
CA GLY A 232 4.86 -13.04 -1.07
C GLY A 232 5.18 -13.51 0.36
N GLN A 233 5.23 -12.62 1.35
CA GLN A 233 5.35 -12.99 2.76
C GLN A 233 3.98 -12.89 3.43
N GLY A 234 3.33 -14.03 3.63
CA GLY A 234 2.06 -14.08 4.36
C GLY A 234 2.20 -13.60 5.81
N ALA A 235 1.06 -13.28 6.42
CA ALA A 235 1.00 -12.97 7.84
C ALA A 235 1.52 -14.15 8.68
N ASP A 236 2.25 -13.84 9.75
CA ASP A 236 2.63 -14.84 10.74
C ASP A 236 1.43 -15.30 11.58
N GLU A 237 1.64 -16.28 12.47
CA GLU A 237 0.60 -16.82 13.34
C GLU A 237 -0.04 -15.75 14.27
N SER A 238 0.63 -14.61 14.46
CA SER A 238 0.12 -13.45 15.18
C SER A 238 -0.60 -12.42 14.31
N GLY A 239 -0.75 -12.68 13.01
CA GLY A 239 -1.41 -11.77 12.06
C GLY A 239 -0.53 -10.61 11.62
N ILE A 240 0.78 -10.63 11.92
CA ILE A 240 1.72 -9.58 11.53
C ILE A 240 2.32 -9.95 10.17
N GLU A 241 2.09 -9.09 9.18
CA GLU A 241 2.70 -9.24 7.85
C GLU A 241 4.21 -8.95 7.93
N ARG A 242 5.04 -9.97 7.67
CA ARG A 242 6.48 -9.78 7.58
C ARG A 242 6.82 -8.94 6.36
N GLY A 243 7.80 -8.04 6.52
CA GLY A 243 8.21 -7.16 5.42
C GLY A 243 7.31 -5.93 5.23
N ALA A 244 6.14 -5.90 5.87
CA ALA A 244 5.18 -4.81 5.72
C ALA A 244 5.76 -3.47 6.20
N PRO A 245 5.38 -2.36 5.55
CA PRO A 245 5.72 -1.03 6.02
C PRO A 245 5.15 -0.78 7.41
N GLU A 246 5.98 -0.26 8.31
CA GLU A 246 5.52 0.13 9.63
C GLU A 246 4.55 1.33 9.49
N PRO A 247 3.31 1.25 10.01
CA PRO A 247 2.38 2.36 9.97
C PRO A 247 2.94 3.57 10.75
N TYR A 248 2.37 4.76 10.49
CA TYR A 248 2.77 5.93 11.25
C TYR A 248 2.17 5.86 12.65
N ALA A 249 3.00 5.51 13.63
CA ALA A 249 2.66 5.56 15.05
C ALA A 249 3.30 6.78 15.71
N ASN A 250 2.52 7.50 16.51
CA ASN A 250 3.01 8.47 17.47
C ASN A 250 2.75 7.95 18.90
N GLY A 251 3.40 8.54 19.91
CA GLY A 251 3.28 8.07 21.29
C GLY A 251 1.85 8.08 21.84
N TYR A 252 0.97 8.93 21.30
CA TYR A 252 -0.46 8.94 21.66
C TYR A 252 -1.19 7.70 21.14
N THR A 253 -0.98 7.33 19.88
CA THR A 253 -1.58 6.13 19.26
C THR A 253 -0.99 4.80 19.76
N GLU A 254 0.18 4.85 20.39
CA GLU A 254 0.79 3.71 21.07
C GLU A 254 0.26 3.53 22.50
N ALA A 255 -0.17 4.62 23.15
CA ALA A 255 -0.75 4.56 24.47
C ALA A 255 -2.18 3.96 24.42
N PRO A 256 -2.56 3.10 25.38
CA PRO A 256 -3.89 2.49 25.42
C PRO A 256 -5.01 3.53 25.56
N CYS A 257 -4.72 4.66 26.22
CA CYS A 257 -5.66 5.78 26.34
C CYS A 257 -5.98 6.45 25.00
N GLY A 258 -5.01 6.55 24.07
CA GLY A 258 -5.23 7.18 22.78
C GLY A 258 -6.10 6.38 21.80
N ARG A 259 -6.36 5.10 22.11
CA ARG A 259 -7.30 4.23 21.37
C ARG A 259 -8.61 3.99 22.12
N CYS A 260 -8.75 4.54 23.33
CA CYS A 260 -9.90 4.27 24.18
C CYS A 260 -11.15 5.02 23.67
N PRO A 261 -12.24 4.33 23.30
CA PRO A 261 -13.46 4.99 22.81
C PRO A 261 -14.24 5.69 23.94
N VAL A 262 -13.92 5.38 25.20
CA VAL A 262 -14.53 5.96 26.41
C VAL A 262 -13.54 6.83 27.17
N PHE A 263 -12.52 7.36 26.48
CA PHE A 263 -11.51 8.22 27.10
C PHE A 263 -12.13 9.42 27.83
N ASP A 264 -13.21 9.99 27.28
CA ASP A 264 -13.91 11.13 27.87
C ASP A 264 -14.66 10.79 29.18
N LEU A 265 -14.84 9.51 29.49
CA LEU A 265 -15.43 9.01 30.75
C LEU A 265 -14.36 8.61 31.77
N CYS A 266 -13.08 8.72 31.42
CA CYS A 266 -11.97 8.29 32.25
C CYS A 266 -11.58 9.39 33.23
N GLU A 267 -12.16 9.35 34.42
CA GLU A 267 -11.83 10.23 35.53
C GLU A 267 -11.30 9.42 36.74
N GLU A 268 -10.51 10.05 37.59
CA GLU A 268 -10.01 9.43 38.81
C GLU A 268 -11.16 9.23 39.80
N GLY A 269 -11.47 7.98 40.12
CA GLY A 269 -12.69 7.60 40.86
C GLY A 269 -13.84 7.13 39.97
N GLY A 270 -13.71 7.29 38.65
CA GLY A 270 -14.68 6.86 37.64
C GLY A 270 -16.01 7.63 37.68
N PRO A 271 -16.89 7.38 36.69
CA PRO A 271 -18.33 7.57 36.90
C PRO A 271 -18.90 6.58 37.92
#